data_AF-X1DWL7-F1
#
_entry.id   AF-X1DWL7-F1
#
_cell.length_a   1.000
_cell.length_b   1.000
_cell.length_c   1.000
_cell.angle_alpha   90.00
_cell.angle_beta   90.00
_cell.angle_gamma   90.00
#
_symmetry.space_group_name_H-M   'P 1'
#
loop_
_entity.id
_entity.type
_entity.pdbx_description
1 polymer ?
#
loop_
_entity_poly.entity_id
_entity_poly.type
_entity_poly.pdbx_seq_one_letter_code
_entity_poly.pdbx_strand_id
1 'polypeptide(L)'
;MLTKPSTQDVIAYELRQDPDLSNLPAKLRKIGIHPAYVPLLSELAYIIPPTGDLITMAVREAFTPEIAARFGQYEDFPKEFAHWAAKKGLTQDWAERYWAAHWSLPSASQGFEMLHRGVIGTTELNMLLRALDIMPFWRDKLTYVAYKRLTRVDIRRMYRVGVLDEEGVLNANLELGYNERDSKRMTEFTVKQTLQTLSKFTSRDVIAAYAKRMISRSEARSLLDMLDVKGRDIDYILSTADYKRAWEFTENRIAGIRNLYRSLVYDGDKARAELLNWTYRLNKLTYLWS
;
A
#
# COMPACT_ATOMS: atom_id res chain seq x y z
N MET A 1 -33.62 -0.02 -68.45
CA MET A 1 -34.62 0.06 -67.36
C MET A 1 -34.32 1.32 -66.55
N LEU A 2 -35.30 2.20 -66.32
CA LEU A 2 -35.14 3.33 -65.40
C LEU A 2 -35.33 2.81 -63.98
N THR A 3 -34.25 2.64 -63.23
CA THR A 3 -34.30 2.23 -61.84
C THR A 3 -34.60 3.44 -60.95
N LYS A 4 -35.64 3.33 -60.13
CA LYS A 4 -35.93 4.31 -59.07
C LYS A 4 -34.99 4.04 -57.87
N PRO A 5 -34.56 5.08 -57.14
CA PRO A 5 -33.81 4.89 -55.90
C PRO A 5 -34.68 4.17 -54.86
N SER A 6 -34.03 3.49 -53.92
CA SER A 6 -34.74 2.84 -52.82
C SER A 6 -35.36 3.89 -51.87
N THR A 7 -36.38 3.49 -51.12
CA THR A 7 -37.00 4.34 -50.08
C THR A 7 -35.97 4.83 -49.08
N GLN A 8 -35.04 3.96 -48.66
CA GLN A 8 -33.96 4.27 -47.73
C GLN A 8 -33.00 5.33 -48.31
N ASP A 9 -32.63 5.22 -49.58
CA ASP A 9 -31.75 6.22 -50.24
C ASP A 9 -32.41 7.59 -50.34
N VAL A 10 -33.72 7.63 -50.62
CA VAL A 10 -34.49 8.89 -50.69
C VAL A 10 -34.56 9.56 -49.32
N ILE A 11 -34.81 8.80 -48.26
CA ILE A 11 -34.83 9.30 -46.88
C ILE A 11 -33.44 9.81 -46.47
N ALA A 12 -32.40 9.00 -46.67
CA ALA A 12 -31.03 9.37 -46.31
C ALA A 12 -30.53 10.58 -47.11
N TYR A 13 -30.95 10.73 -48.37
CA TYR A 13 -30.66 11.92 -49.16
C TYR A 13 -31.41 13.14 -48.63
N GLU A 14 -32.70 13.02 -48.30
CA GLU A 14 -33.48 14.12 -47.74
C GLU A 14 -32.88 14.61 -46.43
N LEU A 15 -32.59 13.73 -45.47
CA LEU A 15 -31.94 14.10 -44.20
C LEU A 15 -30.67 14.94 -44.41
N ARG A 16 -29.87 14.63 -45.42
CA ARG A 16 -28.63 15.38 -45.74
C ARG A 16 -28.89 16.78 -46.30
N GLN A 17 -30.04 17.00 -46.92
CA GLN A 17 -30.43 18.29 -47.51
C GLN A 17 -31.25 19.13 -46.52
N ASP A 18 -32.27 18.52 -45.93
CA ASP A 18 -33.23 19.11 -44.99
C ASP A 18 -33.58 18.08 -43.90
N PRO A 19 -32.97 18.18 -42.71
CA PRO A 19 -33.26 17.30 -41.59
C PRO A 19 -34.71 17.32 -41.10
N ASP A 20 -35.49 18.36 -41.41
CA ASP A 20 -36.92 18.44 -41.06
C ASP A 20 -37.81 17.62 -42.00
N LEU A 21 -37.22 17.02 -43.04
CA LEU A 21 -37.88 16.14 -44.01
C LEU A 21 -39.03 16.81 -44.77
N SER A 22 -38.98 18.13 -44.94
CA SER A 22 -40.10 18.92 -45.48
C SER A 22 -40.52 18.48 -46.89
N ASN A 23 -39.56 18.01 -47.72
CA ASN A 23 -39.85 17.56 -49.09
C ASN A 23 -39.98 16.03 -49.22
N LEU A 24 -39.84 15.29 -48.12
CA LEU A 24 -39.93 13.83 -48.13
C LEU A 24 -41.25 13.30 -48.71
N PRO A 25 -42.45 13.84 -48.37
CA PRO A 25 -43.72 13.35 -48.92
C PRO A 25 -43.76 13.41 -50.46
N ALA A 26 -43.26 14.51 -51.04
CA ALA A 26 -43.21 14.70 -52.48
C ALA A 26 -42.20 13.75 -53.15
N LYS A 27 -41.02 13.55 -52.53
CA LYS A 27 -39.99 12.63 -53.04
C LYS A 27 -40.43 11.16 -52.98
N LEU A 28 -41.06 10.75 -51.88
CA LEU A 28 -41.61 9.40 -51.71
C LEU A 28 -42.74 9.11 -52.71
N ARG A 29 -43.60 10.10 -53.00
CA ARG A 29 -44.64 9.96 -54.03
C ARG A 29 -44.06 9.71 -55.43
N LYS A 30 -42.95 10.38 -55.80
CA LYS A 30 -42.28 10.17 -57.10
C LYS A 30 -41.78 8.73 -57.29
N ILE A 31 -41.33 8.10 -56.20
CA ILE A 31 -40.89 6.69 -56.25
C ILE A 31 -42.05 5.69 -56.13
N GLY A 32 -43.27 6.14 -55.82
CA GLY A 32 -44.49 5.32 -55.81
C GLY A 32 -44.97 4.89 -54.43
N ILE A 33 -44.48 5.51 -53.36
CA ILE A 33 -44.93 5.23 -51.98
C ILE A 33 -46.29 5.90 -51.74
N HIS A 34 -47.23 5.13 -51.19
CA HIS A 34 -48.57 5.61 -50.83
C HIS A 34 -48.49 6.64 -49.68
N PRO A 35 -49.24 7.77 -49.73
CA PRO A 35 -49.19 8.83 -48.71
C PRO A 35 -49.41 8.34 -47.27
N ALA A 36 -50.20 7.28 -47.08
CA ALA A 36 -50.45 6.70 -45.75
C ALA A 36 -49.19 6.17 -45.05
N TYR A 37 -48.12 5.84 -45.78
CA TYR A 37 -46.84 5.37 -45.20
C TYR A 37 -45.85 6.50 -44.92
N VAL A 38 -46.14 7.74 -45.35
CA VAL A 38 -45.22 8.87 -45.16
C VAL A 38 -44.97 9.16 -43.68
N PRO A 39 -45.98 9.18 -42.78
CA PRO A 39 -45.73 9.39 -41.35
C PRO A 39 -44.79 8.33 -40.76
N LEU A 40 -45.07 7.04 -41.03
CA LEU A 40 -44.23 5.92 -40.62
C LEU A 40 -42.77 6.06 -41.08
N LEU A 41 -42.56 6.38 -42.36
CA LEU A 41 -41.22 6.52 -42.91
C LEU A 41 -40.48 7.78 -42.41
N SER A 42 -41.22 8.84 -42.08
CA SER A 42 -40.66 10.05 -41.50
C SER A 42 -40.22 9.82 -40.06
N GLU A 43 -40.99 9.04 -39.29
CA GLU A 43 -40.62 8.63 -37.93
C GLU A 43 -39.38 7.74 -37.94
N LEU A 44 -39.33 6.73 -38.81
CA LEU A 44 -38.20 5.82 -38.96
C LEU A 44 -36.92 6.47 -39.51
N ALA A 45 -37.02 7.67 -40.08
CA ALA A 45 -35.86 8.43 -40.54
C ALA A 45 -35.01 8.94 -39.36
N TYR A 46 -35.63 9.16 -38.20
CA TYR A 46 -34.92 9.57 -37.00
C TYR A 46 -34.41 8.36 -36.23
N ILE A 47 -33.11 8.34 -35.98
CA ILE A 47 -32.43 7.24 -35.34
C ILE A 47 -32.59 7.35 -33.83
N ILE A 48 -33.04 6.26 -33.21
CA ILE A 48 -32.88 6.03 -31.78
C ILE A 48 -31.51 5.37 -31.56
N PRO A 49 -30.68 5.87 -30.65
CA PRO A 49 -29.40 5.25 -30.33
C PRO A 49 -29.53 3.75 -30.03
N PRO A 50 -28.57 2.91 -30.46
CA PRO A 50 -28.53 1.51 -30.09
C PRO A 50 -28.55 1.31 -28.58
N THR A 51 -29.08 0.18 -28.11
CA THR A 51 -29.22 -0.12 -26.67
C THR A 51 -27.92 0.04 -25.88
N GLY A 52 -26.76 -0.32 -26.46
CA GLY A 52 -25.46 -0.15 -25.80
C GLY A 52 -25.09 1.32 -25.55
N ASP A 53 -25.43 2.20 -26.47
CA ASP A 53 -25.19 3.64 -26.33
C ASP A 53 -26.15 4.23 -25.29
N LEU A 54 -27.41 3.79 -25.29
CA LEU A 54 -28.39 4.18 -24.26
C LEU A 54 -27.93 3.74 -22.85
N ILE A 55 -27.37 2.54 -22.72
CA ILE A 55 -26.78 2.08 -21.44
C ILE A 55 -25.61 2.97 -21.05
N THR A 56 -24.72 3.30 -21.99
CA THR A 56 -23.57 4.18 -21.73
C THR A 56 -24.03 5.56 -21.28
N MET A 57 -25.01 6.16 -21.94
CA MET A 57 -25.63 7.43 -21.56
C MET A 57 -26.25 7.37 -20.15
N ALA A 58 -26.90 6.26 -19.80
CA ALA A 58 -27.48 6.06 -18.47
C ALA A 58 -26.43 5.92 -17.38
N VAL A 59 -25.37 5.13 -17.62
CA VAL A 59 -24.26 4.98 -16.67
C VAL A 59 -23.49 6.29 -16.50
N ARG A 60 -23.36 7.06 -17.59
CA ARG A 60 -22.75 8.39 -17.59
C ARG A 60 -23.68 9.51 -17.14
N GLU A 61 -24.85 9.21 -16.58
CA GLU A 61 -25.76 10.21 -16.00
C GLU A 61 -26.28 11.28 -16.99
N ALA A 62 -26.20 11.02 -18.30
CA ALA A 62 -26.73 11.93 -19.32
C ALA A 62 -28.27 12.09 -19.22
N PHE A 63 -28.97 11.14 -18.61
CA PHE A 63 -30.42 11.24 -18.34
C PHE A 63 -30.77 11.89 -17.00
N THR A 64 -29.79 12.35 -16.22
CA THR A 64 -30.00 12.95 -14.90
C THR A 64 -29.57 14.42 -14.93
N PRO A 65 -30.47 15.38 -15.25
CA PRO A 65 -30.10 16.77 -15.53
C PRO A 65 -29.27 17.44 -14.42
N GLU A 66 -29.58 17.17 -13.16
CA GLU A 66 -28.88 17.75 -12.01
C GLU A 66 -27.43 17.27 -11.92
N ILE A 67 -27.18 15.99 -12.21
CA ILE A 67 -25.83 15.41 -12.19
C ILE A 67 -25.06 15.85 -13.43
N ALA A 68 -25.70 15.81 -14.60
CA ALA A 68 -25.08 16.22 -15.86
C ALA A 68 -24.67 17.70 -15.84
N ALA A 69 -25.51 18.58 -15.26
CA ALA A 69 -25.17 19.98 -15.04
C ALA A 69 -24.01 20.15 -14.06
N ARG A 70 -24.01 19.40 -12.94
CA ARG A 70 -22.89 19.42 -11.98
C ARG A 70 -21.57 19.00 -12.61
N PHE A 71 -21.60 18.06 -13.54
CA PHE A 71 -20.41 17.57 -14.26
C PHE A 71 -20.05 18.38 -15.50
N GLY A 72 -20.86 19.38 -15.88
CA GLY A 72 -20.65 20.14 -17.11
C GLY A 72 -20.71 19.26 -18.37
N GLN A 73 -21.49 18.17 -18.36
CA GLN A 73 -21.45 17.18 -19.43
C GLN A 73 -21.91 17.73 -20.79
N TYR A 74 -22.78 18.73 -20.77
CA TYR A 74 -23.29 19.40 -21.96
C TYR A 74 -22.45 20.62 -22.37
N GLU A 75 -21.38 20.95 -21.63
CA GLU A 75 -20.49 22.06 -21.97
C GLU A 75 -19.75 21.78 -23.28
N ASP A 76 -19.35 22.86 -23.97
CA ASP A 76 -18.61 22.82 -25.23
C ASP A 76 -19.34 22.10 -26.40
N PHE A 77 -20.66 21.91 -26.32
CA PHE A 77 -21.45 21.25 -27.37
C PHE A 77 -21.34 21.98 -28.73
N PRO A 78 -20.71 21.38 -29.76
CA PRO A 78 -20.44 22.10 -31.01
C PRO A 78 -21.68 22.17 -31.91
N LYS A 79 -22.02 23.38 -32.40
CA LYS A 79 -23.10 23.57 -33.38
C LYS A 79 -22.89 22.78 -34.67
N GLU A 80 -21.63 22.63 -35.09
CA GLU A 80 -21.27 21.80 -36.26
C GLU A 80 -21.59 20.32 -36.02
N PHE A 81 -21.35 19.81 -34.81
CA PHE A 81 -21.71 18.43 -34.48
C PHE A 81 -23.23 18.23 -34.59
N ALA A 82 -24.02 19.13 -34.02
CA ALA A 82 -25.48 19.10 -34.15
C ALA A 82 -25.94 19.12 -35.62
N HIS A 83 -25.33 19.97 -36.45
CA HIS A 83 -25.62 20.07 -37.87
C HIS A 83 -25.42 18.74 -38.61
N TRP A 84 -24.28 18.08 -38.40
CA TRP A 84 -23.99 16.81 -39.06
C TRP A 84 -24.76 15.63 -38.46
N ALA A 85 -25.03 15.66 -37.15
CA ALA A 85 -25.86 14.69 -36.45
C ALA A 85 -27.31 14.69 -36.98
N ALA A 86 -27.92 15.87 -37.12
CA ALA A 86 -29.25 16.01 -37.70
C ALA A 86 -29.35 15.41 -39.10
N LYS A 87 -28.32 15.64 -39.94
CA LYS A 87 -28.22 15.05 -41.30
C LYS A 87 -28.05 13.53 -41.32
N LYS A 88 -27.77 12.92 -40.17
CA LYS A 88 -27.74 11.47 -39.97
C LYS A 88 -29.02 10.93 -39.34
N GLY A 89 -30.03 11.77 -39.12
CA GLY A 89 -31.29 11.40 -38.47
C GLY A 89 -31.21 11.44 -36.95
N LEU A 90 -30.13 11.97 -36.36
CA LEU A 90 -30.05 12.12 -34.91
C LEU A 90 -30.72 13.42 -34.48
N THR A 91 -31.68 13.34 -33.55
CA THR A 91 -32.32 14.53 -33.00
C THR A 91 -31.35 15.34 -32.14
N GLN A 92 -31.67 16.61 -31.90
CA GLN A 92 -30.87 17.48 -31.02
C GLN A 92 -30.66 16.85 -29.63
N ASP A 93 -31.72 16.33 -29.01
CA ASP A 93 -31.65 15.68 -27.69
C ASP A 93 -30.69 14.47 -27.70
N TRP A 94 -30.76 13.64 -28.74
CA TRP A 94 -29.83 12.51 -28.84
C TRP A 94 -28.39 12.96 -29.09
N ALA A 95 -28.17 13.97 -29.93
CA ALA A 95 -26.84 14.52 -30.17
C ALA A 95 -26.23 15.07 -28.88
N GLU A 96 -26.98 15.84 -28.10
CA GLU A 96 -26.56 16.38 -26.81
C GLU A 96 -26.23 15.25 -25.82
N ARG A 97 -26.99 14.15 -25.79
CA ARG A 97 -26.70 13.01 -24.90
C ARG A 97 -25.47 12.21 -25.31
N TYR A 98 -25.24 12.04 -26.61
CA TYR A 98 -23.99 11.47 -27.09
C TYR A 98 -22.81 12.32 -26.67
N TRP A 99 -22.94 13.65 -26.74
CA TRP A 99 -21.94 14.56 -26.22
C TRP A 99 -21.81 14.41 -24.70
N ALA A 100 -22.89 14.41 -23.91
CA ALA A 100 -22.79 14.23 -22.47
C ALA A 100 -22.07 12.94 -22.04
N ALA A 101 -22.17 11.87 -22.83
CA ALA A 101 -21.53 10.59 -22.54
C ALA A 101 -20.10 10.44 -23.09
N HIS A 102 -19.59 11.36 -23.94
CA HIS A 102 -18.33 11.18 -24.68
C HIS A 102 -17.06 11.37 -23.84
N TRP A 103 -17.16 12.06 -22.70
CA TRP A 103 -16.01 12.48 -21.91
C TRP A 103 -15.17 11.32 -21.39
N SER A 104 -13.85 11.50 -21.41
CA SER A 104 -12.91 10.64 -20.69
C SER A 104 -12.87 11.06 -19.22
N LEU A 105 -13.33 10.18 -18.32
CA LEU A 105 -13.38 10.47 -16.89
C LEU A 105 -12.03 10.17 -16.21
N PRO A 106 -11.74 10.80 -15.06
CA PRO A 106 -10.63 10.40 -14.22
C PRO A 106 -10.71 8.92 -13.86
N SER A 107 -9.58 8.23 -13.82
CA SER A 107 -9.51 6.85 -13.37
C SER A 107 -9.83 6.71 -11.88
N ALA A 108 -10.16 5.51 -11.41
CA ALA A 108 -10.38 5.24 -9.99
C ALA A 108 -9.17 5.65 -9.14
N SER A 109 -7.93 5.40 -9.60
CA SER A 109 -6.70 5.81 -8.92
C SER A 109 -6.58 7.34 -8.80
N GLN A 110 -6.91 8.08 -9.86
CA GLN A 110 -6.97 9.55 -9.79
C GLN A 110 -8.06 10.01 -8.80
N GLY A 111 -9.23 9.33 -8.79
CA GLY A 111 -10.27 9.53 -7.78
C GLY A 111 -9.78 9.34 -6.35
N PHE A 112 -8.99 8.30 -6.09
CA PHE A 112 -8.38 8.04 -4.79
C PHE A 112 -7.39 9.12 -4.39
N GLU A 113 -6.56 9.59 -5.32
CA GLU A 113 -5.64 10.71 -5.05
C GLU A 113 -6.39 12.00 -4.70
N MET A 114 -7.46 12.31 -5.43
CA MET A 114 -8.32 13.46 -5.12
C MET A 114 -8.95 13.33 -3.73
N LEU A 115 -9.43 12.14 -3.36
CA LEU A 115 -9.97 11.84 -2.03
C LEU A 115 -8.91 12.05 -0.95
N HIS A 116 -7.72 11.47 -1.09
CA HIS A 116 -6.65 11.58 -0.09
C HIS A 116 -6.12 13.02 0.08
N ARG A 117 -6.22 13.84 -0.97
CA ARG A 117 -5.85 15.25 -0.94
C ARG A 117 -6.97 16.17 -0.41
N GLY A 118 -8.15 15.61 -0.10
CA GLY A 118 -9.31 16.37 0.36
C GLY A 118 -9.92 17.28 -0.72
N VAL A 119 -9.63 17.00 -2.00
CA VAL A 119 -10.21 17.75 -3.13
C VAL A 119 -11.65 17.33 -3.37
N ILE A 120 -11.97 16.07 -3.10
CA ILE A 120 -13.32 15.51 -3.17
C ILE A 120 -13.65 14.71 -1.91
N GLY A 121 -14.95 14.58 -1.63
CA GLY A 121 -15.47 13.68 -0.59
C GLY A 121 -15.76 12.25 -1.09
N THR A 122 -16.15 11.36 -0.17
CA THR A 122 -16.55 9.98 -0.49
C THR A 122 -17.79 9.92 -1.39
N THR A 123 -18.73 10.86 -1.24
CA THR A 123 -19.91 10.97 -2.10
C THR A 123 -19.53 11.23 -3.55
N GLU A 124 -18.60 12.14 -3.80
CA GLU A 124 -18.12 12.47 -5.15
C GLU A 124 -17.29 11.35 -5.75
N LEU A 125 -16.45 10.69 -4.94
CA LEU A 125 -15.76 9.48 -5.38
C LEU A 125 -16.76 8.41 -5.81
N ASN A 126 -17.82 8.17 -5.04
CA ASN A 126 -18.84 7.18 -5.40
C ASN A 126 -19.58 7.53 -6.70
N MET A 127 -19.83 8.82 -6.96
CA MET A 127 -20.38 9.27 -8.24
C MET A 127 -19.41 8.99 -9.40
N LEU A 128 -18.11 9.26 -9.22
CA LEU A 128 -17.08 8.93 -10.21
C LEU A 128 -17.02 7.42 -10.48
N LEU A 129 -16.96 6.59 -9.44
CA LEU A 129 -16.90 5.13 -9.59
C LEU A 129 -18.17 4.59 -10.28
N ARG A 130 -19.34 5.18 -10.02
CA ARG A 130 -20.58 4.87 -10.77
C ARG A 130 -20.44 5.19 -12.25
N ALA A 131 -19.98 6.39 -12.59
CA ALA A 131 -19.83 6.82 -13.98
C ALA A 131 -18.73 6.04 -14.73
N LEU A 132 -17.76 5.48 -14.00
CA LEU A 132 -16.78 4.50 -14.52
C LEU A 132 -17.35 3.09 -14.70
N ASP A 133 -18.65 2.89 -14.49
CA ASP A 133 -19.35 1.60 -14.57
C ASP A 133 -18.85 0.54 -13.58
N ILE A 134 -18.32 0.96 -12.43
CA ILE A 134 -17.94 0.04 -11.35
C ILE A 134 -19.21 -0.40 -10.63
N MET A 135 -19.43 -1.72 -10.53
CA MET A 135 -20.61 -2.26 -9.85
C MET A 135 -20.71 -1.79 -8.39
N PRO A 136 -21.92 -1.47 -7.88
CA PRO A 136 -22.11 -0.97 -6.52
C PRO A 136 -21.41 -1.80 -5.43
N PHE A 137 -21.43 -3.13 -5.55
CA PHE A 137 -20.80 -4.06 -4.60
C PHE A 137 -19.30 -3.81 -4.38
N TRP A 138 -18.59 -3.31 -5.39
CA TRP A 138 -17.14 -3.11 -5.38
C TRP A 138 -16.72 -1.70 -4.94
N ARG A 139 -17.61 -0.70 -4.99
CA ARG A 139 -17.23 0.71 -4.79
C ARG A 139 -16.66 0.97 -3.39
N ASP A 140 -17.33 0.47 -2.36
CA ASP A 140 -16.87 0.63 -0.97
C ASP A 140 -15.58 -0.16 -0.71
N LYS A 141 -15.44 -1.35 -1.31
CA LYS A 141 -14.24 -2.18 -1.19
C LYS A 141 -13.04 -1.54 -1.85
N LEU A 142 -13.22 -0.99 -3.06
CA LEU A 142 -12.19 -0.24 -3.78
C LEU A 142 -11.80 1.03 -3.03
N THR A 143 -12.77 1.75 -2.48
CA THR A 143 -12.50 2.93 -1.64
C THR A 143 -11.74 2.56 -0.38
N TYR A 144 -12.07 1.43 0.26
CA TYR A 144 -11.35 0.96 1.45
C TYR A 144 -9.87 0.63 1.18
N VAL A 145 -9.56 0.01 0.04
CA VAL A 145 -8.17 -0.32 -0.32
C VAL A 145 -7.38 0.87 -0.87
N ALA A 146 -8.03 2.01 -1.12
CA ALA A 146 -7.34 3.23 -1.53
C ALA A 146 -6.38 3.75 -0.45
N TYR A 147 -6.76 3.62 0.82
CA TYR A 147 -5.98 4.14 1.94
C TYR A 147 -4.71 3.33 2.20
N LYS A 148 -3.63 4.04 2.53
CA LYS A 148 -2.35 3.43 2.89
C LYS A 148 -2.48 2.68 4.22
N ARG A 149 -1.85 1.51 4.28
CA ARG A 149 -1.68 0.72 5.51
C ARG A 149 -0.49 1.20 6.31
N LEU A 150 -0.49 0.93 7.62
CA LEU A 150 0.65 1.21 8.49
C LEU A 150 1.88 0.47 7.98
N THR A 151 3.03 1.14 7.94
CA THR A 151 4.28 0.48 7.55
C THR A 151 4.74 -0.47 8.66
N ARG A 152 5.51 -1.51 8.31
CA ARG A 152 6.14 -2.41 9.31
C ARG A 152 6.95 -1.65 10.36
N VAL A 153 7.55 -0.52 10.00
CA VAL A 153 8.33 0.31 10.93
C VAL A 153 7.40 1.01 11.91
N ASP A 154 6.31 1.59 11.42
CA ASP A 154 5.36 2.31 12.27
C ASP A 154 4.58 1.35 13.16
N ILE A 155 4.22 0.16 12.68
CA ILE A 155 3.61 -0.91 13.49
C ILE A 155 4.49 -1.22 14.72
N ARG A 156 5.80 -1.44 14.52
CA ARG A 156 6.72 -1.72 15.64
C ARG A 156 6.88 -0.53 16.59
N ARG A 157 6.95 0.69 16.05
CA ARG A 157 7.07 1.91 16.86
C ARG A 157 5.82 2.11 17.71
N MET A 158 4.63 1.93 17.14
CA MET A 158 3.34 2.03 17.80
C MET A 158 3.19 0.99 18.91
N TYR A 159 3.58 -0.27 18.65
CA TYR A 159 3.61 -1.30 19.70
C TYR A 159 4.52 -0.91 20.87
N ARG A 160 5.75 -0.46 20.57
CA ARG A 160 6.73 -0.07 21.59
C ARG A 160 6.24 1.07 22.51
N VAL A 161 5.40 1.97 22.00
CA VAL A 161 4.85 3.09 22.79
C VAL A 161 3.44 2.79 23.32
N GLY A 162 2.93 1.58 23.17
CA GLY A 162 1.63 1.15 23.69
C GLY A 162 0.41 1.63 22.91
N VAL A 163 0.58 2.10 21.67
CA VAL A 163 -0.54 2.45 20.77
C VAL A 163 -1.18 1.19 20.17
N LEU A 164 -0.38 0.17 19.89
CA LEU A 164 -0.86 -1.15 19.48
C LEU A 164 -0.53 -2.17 20.57
N ASP A 165 -1.44 -3.10 20.79
CA ASP A 165 -1.19 -4.35 21.51
C ASP A 165 -0.77 -5.46 20.53
N GLU A 166 -0.61 -6.69 21.04
CA GLU A 166 -0.17 -7.82 20.22
C GLU A 166 -1.17 -8.16 19.10
N GLU A 167 -2.48 -8.11 19.40
CA GLU A 167 -3.54 -8.33 18.42
C GLU A 167 -3.54 -7.24 17.35
N GLY A 168 -3.36 -5.97 17.73
CA GLY A 168 -3.23 -4.85 16.81
C GLY A 168 -2.03 -4.99 15.88
N VAL A 169 -0.89 -5.50 16.37
CA VAL A 169 0.27 -5.82 15.51
C VAL A 169 -0.05 -6.95 14.55
N LEU A 170 -0.74 -8.00 14.99
CA LEU A 170 -1.14 -9.12 14.14
C LEU A 170 -2.05 -8.65 13.00
N ASN A 171 -3.11 -7.91 13.33
CA ASN A 171 -4.07 -7.38 12.37
C ASN A 171 -3.41 -6.42 11.37
N ALA A 172 -2.53 -5.52 11.84
CA ALA A 172 -1.82 -4.62 10.94
C ALA A 172 -0.88 -5.36 9.96
N ASN A 173 -0.28 -6.48 10.37
CA ASN A 173 0.50 -7.32 9.45
C ASN A 173 -0.39 -8.06 8.44
N LEU A 174 -1.58 -8.52 8.84
CA LEU A 174 -2.55 -9.12 7.91
C LEU A 174 -3.01 -8.10 6.86
N GLU A 175 -3.29 -6.85 7.27
CA GLU A 175 -3.67 -5.77 6.36
C GLU A 175 -2.57 -5.40 5.36
N LEU A 176 -1.30 -5.62 5.71
CA LEU A 176 -0.16 -5.49 4.79
C LEU A 176 -0.10 -6.61 3.73
N GLY A 177 -0.93 -7.63 3.85
CA GLY A 177 -1.00 -8.76 2.92
C GLY A 177 -0.13 -9.96 3.33
N TYR A 178 0.41 -9.98 4.55
CA TYR A 178 1.02 -11.21 5.07
C TYR A 178 -0.04 -12.26 5.32
N ASN A 179 0.29 -13.53 5.06
CA ASN A 179 -0.56 -14.65 5.50
C ASN A 179 -0.56 -14.75 7.05
N GLU A 180 -1.48 -15.54 7.60
CA GLU A 180 -1.65 -15.69 9.04
C GLU A 180 -0.38 -16.20 9.75
N ARG A 181 0.30 -17.20 9.17
CA ARG A 181 1.54 -17.77 9.72
C ARG A 181 2.63 -16.71 9.87
N ASP A 182 2.87 -15.94 8.82
CA ASP A 182 3.95 -14.97 8.78
C ASP A 182 3.58 -13.70 9.57
N SER A 183 2.30 -13.35 9.64
CA SER A 183 1.81 -12.29 10.53
C SER A 183 2.02 -12.62 12.00
N LYS A 184 1.77 -13.87 12.42
CA LYS A 184 2.08 -14.34 13.79
C LYS A 184 3.57 -14.26 14.10
N ARG A 185 4.43 -14.70 13.18
CA ARG A 185 5.90 -14.59 13.33
C ARG A 185 6.38 -13.14 13.42
N MET A 186 5.83 -12.25 12.61
CA MET A 186 6.14 -10.82 12.65
C MET A 186 5.71 -10.17 13.96
N THR A 187 4.59 -10.63 14.50
CA THR A 187 4.06 -10.18 15.80
C THR A 187 4.99 -10.64 16.92
N GLU A 188 5.30 -11.93 17.00
CA GLU A 188 6.23 -12.50 17.98
C GLU A 188 7.60 -11.80 17.95
N PHE A 189 8.13 -11.56 16.74
CA PHE A 189 9.38 -10.81 16.57
C PHE A 189 9.28 -9.40 17.15
N THR A 190 8.18 -8.69 16.89
CA THR A 190 7.96 -7.31 17.37
C THR A 190 7.89 -7.27 18.90
N VAL A 191 7.19 -8.23 19.52
CA VAL A 191 7.12 -8.37 20.99
C VAL A 191 8.50 -8.61 21.58
N LYS A 192 9.22 -9.64 21.09
CA LYS A 192 10.55 -10.01 21.58
C LYS A 192 11.56 -8.88 21.44
N GLN A 193 11.59 -8.22 20.28
CA GLN A 193 12.47 -7.07 20.03
C GLN A 193 12.17 -5.91 20.98
N THR A 194 10.89 -5.66 21.26
CA THR A 194 10.48 -4.58 22.18
C THR A 194 10.91 -4.88 23.61
N LEU A 195 10.71 -6.12 24.09
CA LEU A 195 11.13 -6.55 25.42
C LEU A 195 12.66 -6.47 25.59
N GLN A 196 13.43 -6.90 24.59
CA GLN A 196 14.89 -6.74 24.57
C GLN A 196 15.33 -5.28 24.66
N THR A 197 14.58 -4.36 24.06
CA THR A 197 14.89 -2.93 24.10
C THR A 197 14.52 -2.29 25.44
N LEU A 198 13.38 -2.70 26.03
CA LEU A 198 12.87 -2.15 27.29
C LEU A 198 13.68 -2.62 28.51
N SER A 199 14.27 -3.80 28.47
CA SER A 199 15.04 -4.32 29.62
C SER A 199 16.22 -3.42 30.00
N LYS A 200 16.76 -2.61 29.05
CA LYS A 200 18.06 -1.89 29.16
C LYS A 200 19.22 -2.76 29.65
N PHE A 201 18.98 -4.05 29.84
CA PHE A 201 19.82 -5.03 30.48
C PHE A 201 20.32 -5.91 29.36
N THR A 202 21.50 -5.54 28.88
CA THR A 202 22.11 -6.12 27.69
C THR A 202 22.95 -7.33 28.07
N SER A 203 23.27 -8.17 27.09
CA SER A 203 24.26 -9.24 27.29
C SER A 203 25.59 -8.69 27.80
N ARG A 204 25.94 -7.44 27.45
CA ARG A 204 27.13 -6.74 27.95
C ARG A 204 27.05 -6.48 29.45
N ASP A 205 25.88 -6.10 29.96
CA ASP A 205 25.67 -5.85 31.39
C ASP A 205 25.77 -7.16 32.19
N VAL A 206 25.21 -8.25 31.67
CA VAL A 206 25.34 -9.60 32.25
C VAL A 206 26.81 -10.03 32.31
N ILE A 207 27.55 -9.88 31.21
CA ILE A 207 28.98 -10.23 31.15
C ILE A 207 29.79 -9.38 32.13
N ALA A 208 29.50 -8.08 32.22
CA ALA A 208 30.19 -7.18 33.14
C ALA A 208 29.92 -7.55 34.62
N ALA A 209 28.68 -7.87 34.98
CA ALA A 209 28.31 -8.33 36.31
C ALA A 209 29.01 -9.66 36.65
N TYR A 210 29.05 -10.60 35.71
CA TYR A 210 29.73 -11.88 35.88
C TYR A 210 31.25 -11.73 36.06
N ALA A 211 31.89 -10.93 35.20
CA ALA A 211 33.33 -10.65 35.28
C ALA A 211 33.71 -10.04 36.65
N LYS A 212 32.87 -9.13 37.17
CA LYS A 212 33.03 -8.47 38.48
C LYS A 212 32.62 -9.31 39.69
N ARG A 213 32.28 -10.60 39.50
CA ARG A 213 31.81 -11.52 40.56
C ARG A 213 30.52 -11.08 41.26
N MET A 214 29.71 -10.24 40.62
CA MET A 214 28.42 -9.82 41.17
C MET A 214 27.35 -10.91 41.02
N ILE A 215 27.53 -11.82 40.05
CA ILE A 215 26.66 -12.96 39.78
C ILE A 215 27.49 -14.21 39.51
N SER A 216 26.90 -15.38 39.77
CA SER A 216 27.45 -16.70 39.47
C SER A 216 27.36 -17.05 37.99
N ARG A 217 28.06 -18.12 37.58
CA ARG A 217 28.04 -18.62 36.20
C ARG A 217 26.66 -19.13 35.80
N SER A 218 25.94 -19.78 36.72
CA SER A 218 24.58 -20.25 36.50
C SER A 218 23.61 -19.09 36.33
N GLU A 219 23.69 -18.05 37.16
CA GLU A 219 22.87 -16.85 37.04
C GLU A 219 23.15 -16.11 35.73
N ALA A 220 24.43 -15.96 35.36
CA ALA A 220 24.80 -15.35 34.08
C ALA A 220 24.28 -16.16 32.88
N ARG A 221 24.29 -17.50 32.95
CA ARG A 221 23.72 -18.37 31.91
C ARG A 221 22.22 -18.16 31.78
N SER A 222 21.47 -18.18 32.88
CA SER A 222 20.01 -17.96 32.86
C SER A 222 19.64 -16.58 32.32
N LEU A 223 20.40 -15.54 32.67
CA LEU A 223 20.14 -14.18 32.19
C LEU A 223 20.47 -14.02 30.70
N LEU A 224 21.54 -14.65 30.19
CA LEU A 224 21.84 -14.65 28.76
C LEU A 224 20.82 -15.44 27.93
N ASP A 225 20.31 -16.55 28.48
CA ASP A 225 19.24 -17.35 27.86
C ASP A 225 17.93 -16.54 27.77
N MET A 226 17.58 -15.80 28.83
CA MET A 226 16.43 -14.89 28.84
C MET A 226 16.57 -13.75 27.80
N LEU A 227 17.80 -13.37 27.44
CA LEU A 227 18.10 -12.42 26.38
C LEU A 227 18.18 -13.06 24.99
N ASP A 228 17.76 -14.33 24.86
CA ASP A 228 17.73 -15.12 23.62
C ASP A 228 19.13 -15.30 22.97
N VAL A 229 20.19 -15.29 23.79
CA VAL A 229 21.53 -15.69 23.35
C VAL A 229 21.52 -17.20 23.17
N LYS A 230 21.91 -17.69 21.98
CA LYS A 230 21.90 -19.13 21.70
C LYS A 230 22.79 -19.87 22.70
N GLY A 231 22.32 -21.00 23.22
CA GLY A 231 23.05 -21.77 24.23
C GLY A 231 24.51 -22.12 23.88
N ARG A 232 24.80 -22.37 22.58
CA ARG A 232 26.17 -22.58 22.08
C ARG A 232 27.08 -21.35 22.26
N ASP A 233 26.52 -20.15 22.10
CA ASP A 233 27.24 -18.89 22.24
C ASP A 233 27.40 -18.52 23.72
N ILE A 234 26.46 -18.90 24.60
CA ILE A 234 26.53 -18.62 26.04
C ILE A 234 27.79 -19.23 26.67
N ASP A 235 28.09 -20.50 26.38
CA ASP A 235 29.26 -21.16 26.96
C ASP A 235 30.58 -20.54 26.49
N TYR A 236 30.64 -20.11 25.24
CA TYR A 236 31.78 -19.39 24.69
C TYR A 236 31.93 -17.98 25.29
N ILE A 237 30.83 -17.26 25.48
CA ILE A 237 30.81 -15.93 26.10
C ILE A 237 31.30 -16.00 27.56
N LEU A 238 30.78 -16.97 28.33
CA LEU A 238 31.14 -17.12 29.74
C LEU A 238 32.59 -17.59 29.90
N SER A 239 33.08 -18.50 29.05
CA SER A 239 34.49 -18.90 29.07
C SER A 239 35.42 -17.74 28.71
N THR A 240 35.05 -16.92 27.73
CA THR A 240 35.81 -15.70 27.39
C THR A 240 35.86 -14.72 28.57
N ALA A 241 34.75 -14.56 29.29
CA ALA A 241 34.71 -13.75 30.50
C ALA A 241 35.57 -14.33 31.64
N ASP A 242 35.63 -15.66 31.77
CA ASP A 242 36.52 -16.36 32.71
C ASP A 242 37.99 -16.03 32.45
N TYR A 243 38.42 -16.05 31.18
CA TYR A 243 39.78 -15.70 30.79
C TYR A 243 40.11 -14.25 31.09
N LYS A 244 39.23 -13.31 30.71
CA LYS A 244 39.42 -11.88 31.01
C LYS A 244 39.54 -11.63 32.51
N ARG A 245 38.74 -12.31 33.32
CA ARG A 245 38.83 -12.27 34.79
C ARG A 245 40.17 -12.81 35.30
N ALA A 246 40.66 -13.91 34.74
CA ALA A 246 41.96 -14.47 35.12
C ALA A 246 43.12 -13.51 34.78
N TRP A 247 43.04 -12.84 33.63
CA TRP A 247 44.01 -11.82 33.23
C TRP A 247 43.96 -10.59 34.15
N GLU A 248 42.77 -10.05 34.42
CA GLU A 248 42.61 -8.91 35.33
C GLU A 248 43.12 -9.21 36.75
N PHE A 249 42.84 -10.42 37.27
CA PHE A 249 43.40 -10.86 38.55
C PHE A 249 44.93 -10.90 38.54
N THR A 250 45.51 -11.36 37.43
CA THR A 250 46.96 -11.44 37.23
C THR A 250 47.58 -10.05 37.20
N GLU A 251 47.00 -9.13 36.42
CA GLU A 251 47.46 -7.74 36.34
C GLU A 251 47.40 -7.04 37.70
N ASN A 252 46.29 -7.20 38.43
CA ASN A 252 46.14 -6.64 39.77
C ASN A 252 47.17 -7.20 40.76
N ARG A 253 47.50 -8.49 40.68
CA ARG A 253 48.53 -9.12 41.51
C ARG A 253 49.93 -8.59 41.18
N ILE A 254 50.27 -8.46 39.89
CA ILE A 254 51.53 -7.87 39.43
C ILE A 254 51.63 -6.41 39.91
N ALA A 255 50.55 -5.63 39.80
CA ALA A 255 50.49 -4.27 40.29
C ALA A 255 50.70 -4.21 41.82
N GLY A 256 50.08 -5.12 42.58
CA GLY A 256 50.28 -5.26 44.02
C GLY A 256 51.75 -5.55 44.38
N ILE A 257 52.40 -6.50 43.69
CA ILE A 257 53.81 -6.82 43.91
C ILE A 257 54.71 -5.61 43.58
N ARG A 258 54.43 -4.91 42.47
CA ARG A 258 55.14 -3.67 42.10
C ARG A 258 54.99 -2.59 43.17
N ASN A 259 53.80 -2.44 43.74
CA ASN A 259 53.56 -1.48 44.83
C ASN A 259 54.33 -1.86 46.10
N LEU A 260 54.34 -3.14 46.49
CA LEU A 260 55.11 -3.60 47.66
C LEU A 260 56.62 -3.39 47.49
N TYR A 261 57.12 -3.56 46.28
CA TYR A 261 58.51 -3.24 45.94
C TYR A 261 58.80 -1.73 46.01
N ARG A 262 57.94 -0.88 45.42
CA ARG A 262 58.07 0.58 45.48
C ARG A 262 58.02 1.13 46.90
N SER A 263 57.19 0.54 47.75
CA SER A 263 57.07 0.90 49.16
C SER A 263 58.18 0.32 50.05
N LEU A 264 59.22 -0.28 49.46
CA LEU A 264 60.37 -0.90 50.16
C LEU A 264 59.99 -2.04 51.13
N VAL A 265 58.78 -2.60 51.01
CA VAL A 265 58.34 -3.75 51.80
C VAL A 265 58.95 -5.03 51.23
N TYR A 266 59.12 -5.11 49.90
CA TYR A 266 59.86 -6.15 49.22
C TYR A 266 61.19 -5.60 48.70
N ASP A 267 62.27 -6.37 48.89
CA ASP A 267 63.52 -6.16 48.17
C ASP A 267 63.43 -6.69 46.73
N GLY A 268 64.47 -6.41 45.93
CA GLY A 268 64.51 -6.76 44.52
C GLY A 268 64.48 -8.26 44.24
N ASP A 269 65.00 -9.07 45.16
CA ASP A 269 65.06 -10.54 45.00
C ASP A 269 63.72 -11.17 45.36
N LYS A 270 63.08 -10.71 46.42
CA LYS A 270 61.74 -11.12 46.85
C LYS A 270 60.66 -10.75 45.83
N ALA A 271 60.73 -9.55 45.25
CA ALA A 271 59.79 -9.14 44.19
C ALA A 271 59.93 -9.99 42.92
N ARG A 272 61.17 -10.33 42.52
CA ARG A 272 61.44 -11.21 41.37
C ARG A 272 60.97 -12.63 41.64
N ALA A 273 61.23 -13.18 42.83
CA ALA A 273 60.79 -14.52 43.21
C ALA A 273 59.25 -14.65 43.17
N GLU A 274 58.53 -13.66 43.70
CA GLU A 274 57.07 -13.63 43.68
C GLU A 274 56.51 -13.52 42.25
N LEU A 275 57.12 -12.68 41.39
CA LEU A 275 56.71 -12.61 39.99
C LEU A 275 56.97 -13.93 39.24
N LEU A 276 58.16 -14.51 39.38
CA LEU A 276 58.56 -15.78 38.72
C LEU A 276 57.68 -16.96 39.13
N ASN A 277 57.33 -17.07 40.41
CA ASN A 277 56.42 -18.10 40.92
C ASN A 277 55.03 -17.99 40.26
N TRP A 278 54.57 -16.76 40.00
CA TRP A 278 53.28 -16.53 39.33
C TRP A 278 53.34 -16.74 37.81
N THR A 279 54.42 -16.34 37.13
CA THR A 279 54.60 -16.60 35.69
C THR A 279 54.64 -18.11 35.41
N TYR A 280 55.25 -18.90 36.29
CA TYR A 280 55.27 -20.36 36.20
C TYR A 280 53.86 -20.99 36.34
N ARG A 281 53.01 -20.41 37.21
CA ARG A 281 51.61 -20.86 37.37
C ARG A 281 50.72 -20.53 36.16
N LEU A 282 50.99 -19.42 35.46
CA LEU A 282 50.28 -19.04 34.23
C LEU A 282 50.57 -19.99 33.07
N ASN A 283 51.83 -20.40 32.89
CA ASN A 283 52.21 -21.36 31.85
C ASN A 283 51.53 -22.73 32.03
N LYS A 284 51.19 -23.12 33.27
CA LYS A 284 50.45 -24.36 33.54
C LYS A 284 48.97 -24.31 33.12
N LEU A 285 48.35 -23.13 33.07
CA LEU A 285 46.98 -22.94 32.61
C LEU A 285 46.86 -22.99 31.08
N THR A 286 47.90 -22.59 30.35
CA THR A 286 47.97 -22.69 28.88
C THR A 286 48.21 -24.12 28.37
N TYR A 287 48.84 -24.99 29.17
CA TYR A 287 49.11 -26.39 28.79
C TYR A 287 47.92 -27.36 28.99
N LEU A 288 46.81 -26.91 29.57
CA LEU A 288 45.59 -27.73 29.71
C LEU A 288 44.67 -27.67 28.47
N TRP A 289 45.07 -26.93 27.43
CA TRP A 289 44.31 -26.75 26.19
C TRP A 289 45.19 -26.77 24.92
N SER A 290 46.19 -27.67 24.90
CA SER A 290 46.80 -28.18 23.65
C SER A 290 46.26 -29.57 23.35
#